data_AF-A0A2G9UF54-F1
#
_entry.id   AF-A0A2G9UF54-F1
#
_cell.length_a   1.000
_cell.length_b   1.000
_cell.length_c   1.000
_cell.angle_alpha   90.00
_cell.angle_beta   90.00
_cell.angle_gamma   90.00
#
_symmetry.space_group_name_H-M   'P 1'
#
loop_
_entity.id
_entity.type
_entity.pdbx_description
1 polymer ?
#
loop_
_entity_poly.entity_id
_entity_poly.type
_entity_poly.pdbx_seq_one_letter_code
_entity_poly.pdbx_strand_id
1 'polypeptide(L)'
;MQISKPDLIPGSFLACREFRYMSEGVEYADSLSFSTHKAVMSNCDCAPLWFRDGVAASKYFNMDAEYLIPEQKRTTRDNSHLQVGMGRRFRALKIYFVLRHLGAKYIKQALREKVRLAALFAELVTNDDDFELFVPQHLGLVCFRIRNGTHEEHAALCKAIEEDRQVYILPAKVRI
;
A
#
# COMPACT_ATOMS: atom_id res chain seq x y z
N MET A 1 -3.02 17.89 -19.86
CA MET A 1 -3.83 17.47 -18.70
C MET A 1 -2.97 16.56 -17.85
N GLN A 2 -2.29 17.11 -16.84
CA GLN A 2 -1.26 16.42 -16.06
C GLN A 2 -1.89 15.37 -15.15
N ILE A 3 -1.78 14.10 -15.53
CA ILE A 3 -1.94 12.97 -14.62
C ILE A 3 -0.54 12.63 -14.13
N SER A 4 -0.11 13.28 -13.05
CA SER A 4 1.03 12.83 -12.26
C SER A 4 0.59 12.74 -10.80
N LYS A 5 -0.09 11.66 -10.44
CA LYS A 5 -0.24 11.25 -9.04
C LYS A 5 0.25 9.81 -8.95
N PRO A 6 1.12 9.48 -7.97
CA PRO A 6 1.83 8.21 -7.93
C PRO A 6 0.88 7.01 -7.92
N ASP A 7 1.26 5.98 -8.69
CA ASP A 7 0.52 4.75 -9.02
C ASP A 7 0.23 3.79 -7.85
N LEU A 8 -0.01 4.31 -6.64
CA LEU A 8 -0.42 3.49 -5.52
C LEU A 8 -1.38 4.27 -4.62
N ILE A 9 -2.68 4.15 -4.91
CA ILE A 9 -3.71 4.48 -3.91
C ILE A 9 -3.35 3.67 -2.66
N PRO A 10 -3.24 4.30 -1.48
CA PRO A 10 -3.07 3.59 -0.21
C PRO A 10 -4.36 2.82 0.13
N GLY A 11 -4.70 1.79 -0.65
CA GLY A 11 -6.04 1.21 -0.72
C GLY A 11 -6.56 0.65 0.60
N SER A 12 -5.67 0.30 1.51
CA SER A 12 -6.02 -0.10 2.88
C SER A 12 -6.68 1.03 3.69
N PHE A 13 -6.27 2.28 3.47
CA PHE A 13 -6.86 3.46 4.13
C PHE A 13 -8.28 3.74 3.66
N LEU A 14 -8.71 3.26 2.48
CA LEU A 14 -10.10 3.38 2.00
C LEU A 14 -11.12 2.64 2.88
N ALA A 15 -10.64 1.74 3.76
CA ALA A 15 -11.46 1.13 4.80
C ALA A 15 -12.05 2.18 5.79
N CYS A 16 -11.33 3.28 5.99
CA CYS A 16 -11.76 4.43 6.80
C CYS A 16 -12.52 5.44 5.92
N ARG A 17 -13.65 5.95 6.42
CA ARG A 17 -14.58 6.78 5.61
C ARG A 17 -13.94 8.12 5.23
N GLU A 18 -13.20 8.71 6.15
CA GLU A 18 -12.50 9.99 6.01
C GLU A 18 -11.40 10.00 4.95
N PHE A 19 -10.94 8.84 4.50
CA PHE A 19 -9.88 8.70 3.49
C PHE A 19 -10.43 8.31 2.11
N ARG A 20 -11.75 8.13 1.95
CA ARG A 20 -12.35 7.69 0.69
C ARG A 20 -12.34 8.75 -0.41
N TYR A 21 -12.10 10.01 -0.09
CA TYR A 21 -11.87 11.05 -1.11
C TYR A 21 -10.70 10.67 -2.05
N MET A 22 -9.73 9.87 -1.57
CA MET A 22 -8.63 9.37 -2.42
C MET A 22 -9.08 8.37 -3.49
N SER A 23 -10.29 7.81 -3.37
CA SER A 23 -10.88 6.90 -4.36
C SER A 23 -11.84 7.57 -5.32
N GLU A 24 -11.92 8.91 -5.32
CA GLU A 24 -12.67 9.64 -6.35
C GLU A 24 -12.11 9.31 -7.74
N GLY A 25 -12.97 8.87 -8.65
CA GLY A 25 -12.59 8.42 -9.99
C GLY A 25 -12.22 6.94 -10.09
N VAL A 26 -12.27 6.16 -8.99
CA VAL A 26 -12.03 4.70 -9.03
C VAL A 26 -13.03 3.99 -9.94
N GLU A 27 -14.21 4.55 -10.14
CA GLU A 27 -15.24 4.08 -11.06
C GLU A 27 -14.81 4.11 -12.53
N TYR A 28 -13.71 4.80 -12.89
CA TYR A 28 -13.09 4.79 -14.21
C TYR A 28 -11.91 3.82 -14.33
N ALA A 29 -11.44 3.22 -13.22
CA ALA A 29 -10.32 2.29 -13.24
C ALA A 29 -10.72 0.88 -13.72
N ASP A 30 -9.96 0.27 -14.63
CA ASP A 30 -10.24 -1.10 -15.09
C ASP A 30 -9.79 -2.18 -14.09
N SER A 31 -8.87 -1.82 -13.20
CA SER A 31 -8.43 -2.66 -12.10
C SER A 31 -7.96 -1.84 -10.91
N LEU A 32 -7.97 -2.46 -9.73
CA LEU A 32 -7.51 -1.86 -8.48
C LEU A 32 -6.69 -2.89 -7.69
N SER A 33 -5.50 -2.51 -7.26
CA SER A 33 -4.64 -3.33 -6.42
C SER A 33 -4.13 -2.55 -5.23
N PHE A 34 -3.98 -3.22 -4.08
CA PHE A 34 -3.23 -2.67 -2.96
C PHE A 34 -2.64 -3.79 -2.09
N SER A 35 -1.55 -3.47 -1.42
CA SER A 35 -0.86 -4.43 -0.53
C SER A 35 -1.44 -4.41 0.88
N THR A 36 -2.18 -5.43 1.27
CA THR A 36 -2.63 -5.59 2.67
C THR A 36 -1.46 -5.77 3.62
N HIS A 37 -0.34 -6.32 3.14
CA HIS A 37 0.86 -6.51 3.95
C HIS A 37 1.64 -5.24 4.28
N LYS A 38 1.26 -4.10 3.68
CA LYS A 38 1.84 -2.79 4.04
C LYS A 38 1.10 -2.12 5.20
N ALA A 39 -0.22 -2.25 5.26
CA ALA A 39 -1.03 -1.43 6.17
C ALA A 39 -2.04 -2.23 7.04
N VAL A 40 -2.39 -3.46 6.66
CA VAL A 40 -3.47 -4.27 7.26
C VAL A 40 -2.91 -5.44 8.09
N MET A 41 -1.72 -5.30 8.68
CA MET A 41 -1.17 -6.27 9.67
C MET A 41 -1.13 -7.73 9.16
N SER A 42 -1.11 -7.95 7.85
CA SER A 42 -0.96 -9.27 7.25
C SER A 42 0.50 -9.49 6.84
N ASN A 43 1.07 -10.65 7.10
CA ASN A 43 2.44 -10.94 6.67
C ASN A 43 2.58 -10.94 5.13
N CYS A 44 3.76 -10.52 4.63
CA CYS A 44 4.14 -10.63 3.22
C CYS A 44 4.10 -12.11 2.77
N ASP A 45 3.65 -12.48 1.58
CA ASP A 45 3.16 -11.70 0.43
C ASP A 45 1.62 -11.58 0.40
N CYS A 46 1.06 -10.38 0.27
CA CYS A 46 -0.40 -10.22 0.24
C CYS A 46 -0.87 -8.94 -0.45
N ALA A 47 -1.26 -9.05 -1.72
CA ALA A 47 -1.75 -7.93 -2.52
C ALA A 47 -2.97 -8.39 -3.34
N PRO A 48 -4.19 -8.19 -2.83
CA PRO A 48 -5.40 -8.45 -3.60
C PRO A 48 -5.51 -7.51 -4.81
N LEU A 49 -6.05 -8.05 -5.91
CA LEU A 49 -6.29 -7.35 -7.17
C LEU A 49 -7.75 -7.56 -7.56
N TRP A 50 -8.42 -6.46 -7.89
CA TRP A 50 -9.78 -6.45 -8.42
C TRP A 50 -9.74 -6.00 -9.88
N PHE A 51 -10.52 -6.67 -10.72
CA PHE A 51 -10.77 -6.26 -12.11
C PHE A 51 -12.22 -5.81 -12.23
N ARG A 52 -12.46 -4.77 -13.04
CA ARG A 52 -13.81 -4.37 -13.46
C ARG A 52 -14.48 -5.51 -14.24
N ASP A 53 -13.74 -6.07 -15.20
CA ASP A 53 -14.16 -7.23 -15.97
C ASP A 53 -13.18 -8.39 -15.76
N GLY A 54 -13.51 -9.25 -14.78
CA GLY A 54 -12.74 -10.45 -14.49
C GLY A 54 -12.81 -11.52 -15.58
N VAL A 55 -13.83 -11.48 -16.46
CA VAL A 55 -13.98 -12.44 -17.57
C VAL A 55 -13.08 -12.03 -18.73
N ALA A 56 -13.00 -10.74 -19.04
CA ALA A 56 -12.01 -10.23 -19.99
C ALA A 56 -10.59 -10.50 -19.48
N ALA A 57 -10.30 -10.20 -18.22
CA ALA A 57 -9.00 -10.45 -17.61
C ALA A 57 -8.58 -11.93 -17.70
N SER A 58 -9.52 -12.87 -17.46
CA SER A 58 -9.20 -14.30 -17.49
C SER A 58 -8.82 -14.83 -18.86
N LYS A 59 -9.27 -14.20 -19.95
CA LYS A 59 -8.92 -14.62 -21.32
C LYS A 59 -7.42 -14.49 -21.60
N TYR A 60 -6.76 -13.49 -21.01
CA TYR A 60 -5.33 -13.21 -21.25
C TYR A 60 -4.40 -14.21 -20.54
N PHE A 61 -4.86 -14.82 -19.45
CA PHE A 61 -4.11 -15.83 -18.70
C PHE A 61 -4.75 -17.22 -18.82
N ASN A 62 -5.62 -17.41 -19.82
CA ASN A 62 -6.26 -18.70 -20.00
C ASN A 62 -5.20 -19.72 -20.46
N MET A 63 -5.12 -20.83 -19.75
CA MET A 63 -4.26 -21.95 -20.09
C MET A 63 -5.11 -23.21 -20.07
N ASP A 64 -5.55 -23.63 -21.25
CA ASP A 64 -6.33 -24.84 -21.44
C ASP A 64 -5.37 -26.01 -21.64
N ALA A 65 -4.92 -26.60 -20.53
CA ALA A 65 -4.18 -27.86 -20.59
C ALA A 65 -5.13 -29.03 -20.34
N GLU A 66 -5.09 -30.06 -21.18
CA GLU A 66 -6.02 -31.19 -21.16
C GLU A 66 -6.09 -31.90 -19.79
N TYR A 67 -4.95 -31.97 -19.09
CA TYR A 67 -4.85 -32.57 -17.75
C TYR A 67 -5.44 -31.71 -16.61
N LEU A 68 -5.87 -30.48 -16.89
CA LEU A 68 -6.47 -29.57 -15.91
C LEU A 68 -7.98 -29.47 -16.04
N ILE A 69 -8.57 -30.05 -17.08
CA ILE A 69 -10.01 -29.99 -17.34
C ILE A 69 -10.71 -30.86 -16.30
N PRO A 70 -11.43 -30.27 -15.32
CA PRO A 70 -12.16 -31.08 -14.36
C PRO A 70 -13.37 -31.68 -15.07
N GLU A 71 -13.61 -32.99 -14.92
CA GLU A 71 -14.78 -33.69 -15.50
C GLU A 71 -16.11 -33.06 -15.06
N GLN A 72 -16.14 -32.39 -13.91
CA GLN A 72 -17.25 -31.58 -13.46
C GLN A 72 -16.94 -30.11 -13.73
N LYS A 73 -17.59 -29.51 -14.75
CA LYS A 73 -17.75 -28.06 -14.86
C LYS A 73 -18.54 -27.55 -13.65
N ARG A 74 -17.83 -27.40 -12.53
CA ARG A 74 -18.38 -26.93 -11.26
C ARG A 74 -18.63 -25.44 -11.37
N THR A 75 -19.72 -25.02 -10.76
CA THR A 75 -20.27 -23.66 -10.62
C THR A 75 -19.33 -22.61 -9.98
N THR A 76 -18.02 -22.89 -9.90
CA THR A 76 -17.00 -22.11 -9.20
C THR A 76 -15.95 -21.57 -10.17
N ARG A 77 -15.62 -20.28 -10.08
CA ARG A 77 -14.56 -19.65 -10.87
C ARG A 77 -13.18 -20.25 -10.52
N ASP A 78 -12.42 -20.64 -11.54
CA ASP A 78 -11.00 -20.94 -11.36
C ASP A 78 -10.19 -19.64 -11.38
N ASN A 79 -9.52 -19.36 -10.26
CA ASN A 79 -8.65 -18.20 -10.11
C ASN A 79 -7.25 -18.41 -10.70
N SER A 80 -6.93 -19.60 -11.24
CA SER A 80 -5.66 -19.84 -11.96
C SER A 80 -5.52 -18.89 -13.16
N HIS A 81 -6.62 -18.64 -13.88
CA HIS A 81 -6.69 -17.71 -15.00
C HIS A 81 -6.64 -16.22 -14.60
N LEU A 82 -6.39 -15.88 -13.33
CA LEU A 82 -6.25 -14.50 -12.88
C LEU A 82 -4.84 -14.21 -12.33
N GLN A 83 -3.88 -15.08 -12.64
CA GLN A 83 -2.48 -14.94 -12.26
C GLN A 83 -1.56 -15.50 -13.35
N VAL A 84 -0.28 -15.12 -13.32
CA VAL A 84 0.71 -15.57 -14.31
C VAL A 84 1.08 -17.04 -14.13
N GLY A 85 1.16 -17.53 -12.88
CA GLY A 85 1.57 -18.90 -12.58
C GLY A 85 0.40 -19.86 -12.43
N MET A 86 0.65 -21.17 -12.55
CA MET A 86 -0.38 -22.20 -12.35
C MET A 86 -0.65 -22.46 -10.86
N GLY A 87 0.40 -22.76 -10.10
CA GLY A 87 0.31 -23.04 -8.66
C GLY A 87 0.01 -21.76 -7.86
N ARG A 88 -0.78 -21.90 -6.79
CA ARG A 88 -0.99 -20.82 -5.82
C ARG A 88 -1.03 -21.33 -4.39
N ARG A 89 -0.47 -20.55 -3.47
CA ARG A 89 -0.62 -20.76 -2.02
C ARG A 89 -2.00 -20.32 -1.55
N PHE A 90 -2.46 -20.84 -0.42
CA PHE A 90 -3.73 -20.45 0.18
C PHE A 90 -3.65 -19.10 0.94
N ARG A 91 -3.36 -18.02 0.21
CA ARG A 91 -3.14 -16.68 0.80
C ARG A 91 -4.40 -16.06 1.43
N ALA A 92 -5.60 -16.49 1.00
CA ALA A 92 -6.85 -16.00 1.58
C ALA A 92 -7.01 -16.38 3.05
N LEU A 93 -6.40 -17.49 3.51
CA LEU A 93 -6.55 -17.97 4.87
C LEU A 93 -6.00 -16.98 5.91
N LYS A 94 -4.81 -16.40 5.65
CA LYS A 94 -4.23 -15.39 6.55
C LYS A 94 -5.08 -14.10 6.61
N ILE A 95 -5.62 -13.66 5.47
CA ILE A 95 -6.52 -12.49 5.44
C ILE A 95 -7.78 -12.78 6.24
N TYR A 96 -8.36 -13.97 6.06
CA TYR A 96 -9.54 -14.41 6.79
C TYR A 96 -9.31 -14.35 8.31
N PHE A 97 -8.21 -14.90 8.81
CA PHE A 97 -7.88 -14.84 10.24
C PHE A 97 -7.65 -13.40 10.72
N VAL A 98 -6.91 -12.57 9.98
CA VAL A 98 -6.71 -11.14 10.34
C VAL A 98 -8.04 -10.42 10.46
N LEU A 99 -8.93 -10.58 9.47
CA LEU A 99 -10.25 -9.94 9.48
C LEU A 99 -11.15 -10.48 10.59
N ARG A 100 -11.15 -11.80 10.82
CA ARG A 100 -12.02 -12.45 11.81
C ARG A 100 -11.57 -12.19 13.25
N HIS A 101 -10.26 -12.16 13.49
CA HIS A 101 -9.67 -11.98 14.81
C HIS A 101 -9.63 -10.51 15.23
N LEU A 102 -9.11 -9.62 14.39
CA LEU A 102 -8.99 -8.19 14.72
C LEU A 102 -10.32 -7.45 14.53
N GLY A 103 -11.08 -7.82 13.50
CA GLY A 103 -12.30 -7.11 13.12
C GLY A 103 -12.04 -5.78 12.43
N ALA A 104 -13.04 -5.32 11.66
CA ALA A 104 -12.93 -4.09 10.88
C ALA A 104 -12.74 -2.83 11.74
N LYS A 105 -13.31 -2.80 12.95
CA LYS A 105 -13.19 -1.65 13.87
C LYS A 105 -11.74 -1.43 14.29
N TYR A 106 -11.06 -2.49 14.74
CA TYR A 106 -9.67 -2.41 15.17
C TYR A 106 -8.75 -2.04 14.01
N ILE A 107 -8.92 -2.66 12.84
CA ILE A 107 -8.12 -2.35 11.65
C ILE A 107 -8.21 -0.86 11.30
N LYS A 108 -9.42 -0.29 11.29
CA LYS A 108 -9.61 1.15 11.03
C LYS A 108 -8.94 2.02 12.09
N GLN A 109 -9.05 1.65 13.36
CA GLN A 109 -8.38 2.36 14.46
C GLN A 109 -6.86 2.31 14.32
N ALA A 110 -6.29 1.14 14.01
CA ALA A 110 -4.86 0.97 13.81
C ALA A 110 -4.33 1.74 12.58
N LEU A 111 -5.16 1.99 11.57
CA LEU A 111 -4.82 2.87 10.44
C LEU A 111 -4.83 4.34 10.86
N ARG A 112 -5.86 4.78 11.59
CA ARG A 112 -5.95 6.14 12.13
C ARG A 112 -4.80 6.48 13.07
N GLU A 113 -4.40 5.52 13.90
CA GLU A 113 -3.30 5.71 14.83
C GLU A 113 -1.98 5.98 14.11
N LYS A 114 -1.71 5.30 12.98
CA LYS A 114 -0.54 5.60 12.15
C LYS A 114 -0.56 7.04 11.62
N VAL A 115 -1.73 7.52 11.20
CA VAL A 115 -1.91 8.91 10.75
C VAL A 115 -1.73 9.89 11.88
N ARG A 116 -2.26 9.59 13.07
CA ARG A 116 -2.10 10.42 14.28
C ARG A 116 -0.64 10.55 14.68
N LEU A 117 0.10 9.44 14.71
CA LEU A 117 1.54 9.43 15.04
C LEU A 117 2.37 10.18 14.00
N ALA A 118 2.04 10.04 12.71
CA ALA A 118 2.68 10.81 11.65
C ALA A 118 2.40 12.32 11.78
N ALA A 119 1.16 12.70 12.11
CA ALA A 119 0.80 14.09 12.37
C ALA A 119 1.59 14.66 13.58
N LEU A 120 1.68 13.90 14.67
CA LEU A 120 2.48 14.28 15.83
C LEU A 120 3.97 14.50 15.46
N PHE A 121 4.55 13.60 14.67
CA PHE A 121 5.94 13.76 14.22
C PHE A 121 6.10 14.97 13.31
N ALA A 122 5.13 15.24 12.42
CA ALA A 122 5.14 16.42 11.57
C ALA A 122 5.06 17.73 12.38
N GLU A 123 4.30 17.75 13.48
CA GLU A 123 4.27 18.87 14.43
C GLU A 123 5.62 19.06 15.12
N LEU A 124 6.27 17.98 15.57
CA LEU A 124 7.61 18.05 16.16
C LEU A 124 8.63 18.64 15.18
N VAL A 125 8.61 18.19 13.93
CA VAL A 125 9.49 18.72 12.87
C VAL A 125 9.21 20.20 12.57
N THR A 126 7.94 20.62 12.63
CA THR A 126 7.56 22.01 12.30
C THR A 126 7.89 22.98 13.44
N ASN A 127 7.91 22.50 14.69
CA ASN A 127 8.27 23.29 15.86
C ASN A 127 9.79 23.39 16.08
N ASP A 128 10.59 22.70 15.27
CA ASP A 128 12.04 22.73 15.30
C ASP A 128 12.57 23.68 14.22
N ASP A 129 13.44 24.61 14.60
CA ASP A 129 13.98 25.62 13.67
C ASP A 129 14.95 25.01 12.65
N ASP A 130 15.60 23.88 12.98
CA ASP A 130 16.60 23.23 12.15
C ASP A 130 15.98 22.40 11.00
N PHE A 131 14.69 22.07 11.09
CA PHE A 131 14.01 21.21 10.13
C PHE A 131 12.81 21.88 9.47
N GLU A 132 12.42 21.34 8.32
CA GLU A 132 11.18 21.69 7.66
C GLU A 132 10.55 20.49 6.96
N LEU A 133 9.22 20.52 6.80
CA LEU A 133 8.50 19.56 5.99
C LEU A 133 8.78 19.83 4.50
N PHE A 134 9.20 18.80 3.77
CA PHE A 134 9.39 18.88 2.32
C PHE A 134 8.05 18.93 1.57
N VAL A 135 7.07 18.18 2.06
CA VAL A 135 5.67 18.20 1.62
C VAL A 135 4.74 18.07 2.83
N PRO A 136 3.48 18.52 2.75
CA PRO A 136 2.51 18.29 3.81
C PRO A 136 2.42 16.80 4.16
N GLN A 137 2.30 16.50 5.45
CA GLN A 137 2.13 15.14 5.94
C GLN A 137 0.92 14.48 5.26
N HIS A 138 1.11 13.25 4.78
CA HIS A 138 0.06 12.49 4.12
C HIS A 138 0.01 11.07 4.69
N LEU A 139 -1.12 10.73 5.31
CA LEU A 139 -1.35 9.45 5.96
C LEU A 139 -0.25 9.11 6.98
N GLY A 140 0.41 7.96 6.84
CA GLY A 140 1.48 7.54 7.75
C GLY A 140 2.88 8.00 7.37
N LEU A 141 3.04 8.87 6.36
CA LEU A 141 4.34 9.27 5.82
C LEU A 141 4.60 10.76 6.10
N VAL A 142 5.79 11.06 6.61
CA VAL A 142 6.31 12.42 6.80
C VAL A 142 7.62 12.53 6.02
N CYS A 143 7.69 13.50 5.11
CA CYS A 143 8.90 13.83 4.38
C CYS A 143 9.43 15.16 4.91
N PHE A 144 10.63 15.15 5.48
CA PHE A 144 11.27 16.31 6.08
C PHE A 144 12.71 16.42 5.61
N ARG A 145 13.31 17.59 5.83
CA ARG A 145 14.71 17.88 5.53
C ARG A 145 15.25 18.94 6.47
N ILE A 146 16.57 19.08 6.50
CA ILE A 146 17.24 20.19 7.20
C ILE A 146 16.85 21.49 6.48
N ARG A 147 16.47 22.51 7.23
CA ARG A 147 16.10 23.81 6.69
C ARG A 147 17.31 24.46 6.01
N ASN A 148 17.13 24.90 4.77
CA ASN A 148 18.21 25.45 3.92
C ASN A 148 19.45 24.54 3.79
N GLY A 149 19.31 23.24 4.09
CA GLY A 149 20.40 22.29 4.00
C GLY A 149 20.73 21.88 2.57
N THR A 150 22.00 21.55 2.36
CA THR A 150 22.55 20.98 1.14
C THR A 150 22.25 19.49 1.01
N HIS A 151 22.46 18.92 -0.17
CA HIS A 151 22.30 17.48 -0.39
C HIS A 151 23.26 16.68 0.51
N GLU A 152 24.47 17.18 0.66
CA GLU A 152 25.55 16.59 1.45
C GLU A 152 25.19 16.55 2.93
N GLU A 153 24.59 17.62 3.47
CA GLU A 153 24.15 17.68 4.87
C GLU A 153 22.99 16.70 5.14
N HIS A 154 22.02 16.59 4.23
CA HIS A 154 20.95 15.60 4.36
C HIS A 154 21.49 14.16 4.32
N ALA A 155 22.46 13.90 3.43
CA ALA A 155 23.11 12.60 3.33
C ALA A 155 23.93 12.27 4.58
N ALA A 156 24.63 13.26 5.13
CA ALA A 156 25.38 13.12 6.38
C ALA A 156 24.45 12.81 7.57
N LEU A 157 23.31 13.50 7.67
CA LEU A 157 22.29 13.21 8.69
C LEU A 157 21.73 11.79 8.56
N CYS A 158 21.35 11.37 7.34
CA CYS A 158 20.85 10.02 7.12
C CYS A 158 21.89 8.97 7.53
N LYS A 159 23.15 9.18 7.16
CA LYS A 159 24.25 8.29 7.55
C LYS A 159 24.46 8.25 9.07
N ALA A 160 24.41 9.39 9.74
CA ALA A 160 24.55 9.46 11.20
C ALA A 160 23.41 8.70 11.91
N ILE A 161 22.18 8.81 11.43
CA ILE A 161 21.03 8.06 11.98
C ILE A 161 21.18 6.55 11.74
N GLU A 162 21.63 6.14 10.55
CA GLU A 162 21.91 4.72 10.25
C GLU A 162 23.03 4.15 11.14
N GLU A 163 24.06 4.94 11.42
CA GLU A 163 25.19 4.55 12.28
C GLU A 163 24.81 4.44 13.76
N ASP A 164 23.89 5.27 14.25
CA ASP A 164 23.36 5.21 15.62
C ASP A 164 22.49 3.95 15.88
N ARG A 165 21.90 3.36 14.83
CA ARG A 165 21.14 2.09 14.86
C ARG A 165 19.90 2.06 15.77
N GLN A 166 19.46 3.19 16.30
CA GLN A 166 18.22 3.27 17.08
C GLN A 166 16.98 3.35 16.19
N VAL A 167 17.11 4.04 15.06
CA VAL A 167 16.03 4.26 14.10
C VAL A 167 16.54 3.98 12.70
N TYR A 168 15.67 3.43 11.85
CA TYR A 168 15.94 3.24 10.43
C TYR A 168 15.06 4.18 9.61
N ILE A 169 15.69 5.03 8.81
CA ILE A 169 15.03 5.94 7.88
C ILE A 169 15.59 5.72 6.47
N LEU A 170 14.78 6.00 5.45
CA LEU A 170 15.19 5.89 4.06
C LEU A 170 15.16 7.28 3.40
N PRO A 171 16.27 7.73 2.77
CA PRO A 171 16.26 8.97 2.02
C PRO A 171 15.49 8.80 0.70
N ALA A 172 14.80 9.86 0.29
CA ALA A 172 14.20 9.96 -1.04
C ALA A 172 14.85 11.12 -1.81
N LYS A 173 15.09 10.93 -3.11
CA LYS A 173 15.59 11.97 -4.01
C LYS A 173 14.45 12.44 -4.90
N VAL A 174 14.15 13.73 -4.86
CA VAL A 174 13.12 14.34 -5.70
C VAL A 174 13.79 15.24 -6.72
N ARG A 175 13.48 15.04 -8.00
CA ARG A 175 13.86 15.97 -9.07
C ARG A 175 12.76 17.03 -9.16
N ILE A 176 13.12 18.27 -8.87
CA ILE A 176 12.26 19.46 -9.02
C ILE A 176 12.57 20.09 -10.38
#